data_AF-A0A0D0AHI4-F1
#
_entry.id   AF-A0A0D0AHI4-F1
#
_cell.length_a   1.000
_cell.length_b   1.000
_cell.length_c   1.000
_cell.angle_alpha   90.00
_cell.angle_beta   90.00
_cell.angle_gamma   90.00
#
_symmetry.space_group_name_H-M   'P 1'
#
loop_
_entity.id
_entity.type
_entity.pdbx_description
1 polymer ?
#
loop_
_entity_poly.entity_id
_entity_poly.type
_entity_poly.pdbx_seq_one_letter_code
_entity_poly.pdbx_strand_id
1 'polypeptide(L)'
;LIIWDEITAQDRRAPEAVDRTFRDIRNCDRPFGGVTVVFGGDFQQTLPVVVNGSREDIIAACVQRSHLWMDINILHLRTNM
;
A
#
# COMPACT_ATOMS: atom_id res chain seq x y z
N LEU A 1 -15.84 -1.48 1.91
CA LEU A 1 -14.89 -1.46 0.77
C LEU A 1 -14.12 -0.16 0.85
N ILE A 2 -12.79 -0.20 0.77
CA ILE A 2 -11.94 0.97 0.62
C ILE A 2 -11.25 0.88 -0.73
N ILE A 3 -11.23 1.99 -1.45
CA ILE A 3 -10.45 2.16 -2.67
C ILE A 3 -9.37 3.18 -2.35
N TRP A 4 -8.14 2.78 -2.55
CA TRP A 4 -6.97 3.58 -2.24
C TRP A 4 -6.21 3.85 -3.52
N ASP A 5 -6.30 5.07 -4.01
CA ASP A 5 -5.68 5.46 -5.27
C ASP A 5 -4.22 5.90 -5.08
N GLU A 6 -3.42 5.73 -6.13
CA GLU A 6 -2.00 6.10 -6.19
C GLU A 6 -1.14 5.58 -5.03
N ILE A 7 -1.30 4.30 -4.67
CA ILE A 7 -0.53 3.64 -3.61
C ILE A 7 0.99 3.64 -3.87
N THR A 8 1.40 3.74 -5.14
CA THR A 8 2.79 3.63 -5.58
C THR A 8 3.64 4.84 -5.19
N ALA A 9 3.01 6.01 -5.05
CA ALA A 9 3.66 7.25 -4.63
C ALA A 9 3.67 7.45 -3.10
N GLN A 10 3.03 6.56 -2.33
CA GLN A 10 2.93 6.68 -0.87
C GLN A 10 3.95 5.83 -0.13
N ASP A 11 4.38 6.32 1.03
CA ASP A 11 5.17 5.53 1.98
C ASP A 11 4.33 4.37 2.52
N ARG A 12 4.89 3.15 2.47
CA ARG A 12 4.28 1.91 2.95
C ARG A 12 3.74 1.99 4.38
N ARG A 13 4.27 2.88 5.21
CA ARG A 13 3.83 3.06 6.60
C ARG A 13 2.40 3.57 6.68
N ALA A 14 1.92 4.29 5.66
CA ALA A 14 0.54 4.78 5.62
C ALA A 14 -0.50 3.63 5.57
N PRO A 15 -0.48 2.72 4.58
CA PRO A 15 -1.39 1.58 4.57
C PRO A 15 -1.16 0.62 5.75
N GLU A 16 0.08 0.46 6.25
CA GLU A 16 0.37 -0.35 7.45
C GLU A 16 -0.28 0.23 8.71
N ALA A 17 -0.24 1.54 8.89
CA ALA A 17 -0.88 2.20 10.02
C ALA A 17 -2.41 2.06 9.96
N VAL A 18 -3.00 2.14 8.75
CA VAL A 18 -4.44 1.92 8.55
C VAL A 18 -4.83 0.45 8.76
N ASP A 19 -3.98 -0.50 8.40
CA ASP A 19 -4.17 -1.91 8.67
C ASP A 19 -4.21 -2.19 10.18
N ARG A 20 -3.19 -1.75 10.93
CA ARG A 20 -3.13 -1.86 12.40
C ARG A 20 -4.34 -1.18 13.06
N THR A 21 -4.49 0.12 12.79
CA THR A 21 -5.78 0.79 12.56
C THR A 21 -7.05 -0.02 12.81
N PHE A 22 -7.38 -0.76 11.75
CA PHE A 22 -8.63 -1.46 11.61
C PHE A 22 -8.65 -2.79 12.33
N ARG A 23 -7.50 -3.46 12.47
CA ARG A 23 -7.40 -4.67 13.30
C ARG A 23 -7.77 -4.34 14.75
N ASP A 24 -7.23 -3.24 15.28
CA ASP A 24 -7.48 -2.78 16.65
C ASP A 24 -8.96 -2.40 16.84
N ILE A 25 -9.51 -1.53 15.99
CA ILE A 25 -10.90 -1.06 16.11
C ILE A 25 -11.92 -2.20 15.96
N ARG A 26 -11.64 -3.18 15.08
CA ARG A 26 -12.57 -4.27 14.80
C ARG A 26 -12.32 -5.53 15.62
N ASN A 27 -11.26 -5.55 16.43
CA ASN A 27 -10.81 -6.74 17.16
C ASN A 27 -10.73 -7.97 16.25
N CYS A 28 -10.05 -7.83 15.09
CA CYS A 28 -9.95 -8.90 14.09
C CYS A 28 -8.59 -8.84 13.39
N ASP A 29 -7.82 -9.93 13.48
CA ASP A 29 -6.43 -9.96 13.00
C ASP A 29 -6.28 -10.09 11.48
N ARG A 30 -7.37 -10.28 10.74
CA ARG A 30 -7.34 -10.28 9.26
C ARG A 30 -6.83 -8.94 8.73
N PRO A 31 -6.13 -8.89 7.58
CA PRO A 31 -5.71 -7.64 6.95
C PRO A 31 -6.83 -6.60 6.89
N PHE A 32 -6.51 -5.36 7.25
CA PHE A 32 -7.42 -4.23 7.38
C PHE A 32 -8.62 -4.52 8.28
N GLY A 33 -8.38 -5.27 9.36
CA GLY A 33 -9.42 -5.79 10.23
C GLY A 33 -10.37 -6.79 9.54
N GLY A 34 -10.19 -7.11 8.26
CA GLY A 34 -11.13 -7.80 7.36
C GLY A 34 -12.03 -6.86 6.55
N VAL A 35 -11.64 -5.60 6.33
CA VAL A 35 -12.24 -4.71 5.32
C VAL A 35 -11.65 -5.09 3.95
N THR A 36 -12.48 -5.22 2.92
CA THR A 36 -11.98 -5.31 1.54
C THR A 36 -11.35 -3.99 1.12
N VAL A 37 -10.06 -4.03 0.75
CA VAL A 37 -9.30 -2.89 0.25
C VAL A 37 -8.84 -3.17 -1.17
N VAL A 38 -8.97 -2.18 -2.05
CA VAL A 38 -8.47 -2.22 -3.42
C VAL A 38 -7.45 -1.10 -3.57
N PHE A 39 -6.22 -1.45 -3.91
CA PHE A 39 -5.18 -0.49 -4.23
C PHE A 39 -5.18 -0.20 -5.73
N GLY A 40 -5.28 1.07 -6.08
CA GLY A 40 -5.01 1.62 -7.39
C GLY A 40 -3.62 2.27 -7.40
N GLY A 41 -2.97 2.24 -8.56
CA GLY A 41 -1.70 2.90 -8.78
C GLY A 41 -0.98 2.33 -9.98
N ASP A 42 -0.03 3.11 -10.50
CA ASP A 42 0.85 2.71 -11.57
C ASP A 42 2.30 2.75 -11.10
N PHE A 43 3.00 1.61 -11.20
CA PHE A 43 4.40 1.49 -10.81
C PHE A 43 5.37 2.14 -11.82
N GLN A 44 4.87 2.58 -12.98
CA GLN A 44 5.61 3.42 -13.92
C GLN A 44 5.60 4.91 -13.52
N GLN A 45 4.92 5.27 -12.43
CA GLN A 45 4.95 6.62 -11.87
C GLN A 45 6.15 6.83 -10.92
N THR A 46 6.17 8.00 -10.25
CA THR A 46 7.20 8.36 -9.28
C THR A 46 7.13 7.46 -8.04
N LEU A 47 8.31 7.03 -7.57
CA LEU A 47 8.47 6.35 -6.28
C LEU A 47 8.10 7.30 -5.10
N PRO A 48 7.88 6.76 -3.90
CA PRO A 48 7.60 7.58 -2.72
C PRO A 48 8.73 8.58 -2.46
N VAL A 49 8.35 9.81 -2.12
CA VAL A 49 9.30 10.88 -1.81
C VAL A 49 9.72 10.78 -0.35
N VAL A 50 11.01 10.54 -0.11
CA VAL A 50 11.62 10.59 1.23
C VAL A 50 12.54 11.81 1.31
N VAL A 51 12.16 12.80 2.13
CA VAL A 51 12.91 14.06 2.27
C VAL A 51 14.30 13.78 2.84
N ASN A 52 15.34 14.20 2.13
CA ASN A 52 16.76 13.90 2.44
C ASN A 52 17.07 12.40 2.53
N GLY A 53 16.22 11.54 1.95
CA GLY A 53 16.41 10.10 1.95
C GLY A 53 17.46 9.65 0.95
N SER A 54 18.19 8.60 1.31
CA SER A 54 19.01 7.83 0.38
C SER A 54 18.14 7.04 -0.60
N ARG A 55 18.77 6.44 -1.61
CA ARG A 55 18.08 5.54 -2.53
C ARG A 55 17.51 4.33 -1.79
N GLU A 56 18.24 3.85 -0.78
CA GLU A 56 17.85 2.75 0.08
C GLU A 56 16.60 3.11 0.89
N ASP A 57 16.51 4.35 1.38
CA ASP A 57 15.33 4.83 2.10
C ASP A 57 14.09 4.90 1.20
N ILE A 58 14.25 5.38 -0.04
CA ILE A 58 13.16 5.42 -1.03
C ILE A 58 12.67 4.00 -1.32
N ILE A 59 13.57 3.05 -1.58
CA ILE A 59 13.22 1.64 -1.81
C ILE A 59 12.53 1.05 -0.57
N ALA A 60 12.99 1.39 0.64
CA ALA A 60 12.42 0.92 1.89
C ALA A 60 11.02 1.51 2.16
N ALA A 61 10.69 2.67 1.58
CA ALA A 61 9.39 3.30 1.67
C ALA A 61 8.36 2.73 0.67
N CYS A 62 8.79 2.05 -0.40
CA CYS A 62 7.86 1.46 -1.38
C CYS A 62 6.90 0.44 -0.75
N VAL A 63 5.64 0.43 -1.21
CA VAL A 63 4.60 -0.52 -0.76
C VAL A 63 5.02 -1.99 -0.90
N GLN A 64 5.89 -2.30 -1.88
CA GLN A 64 6.45 -3.64 -2.08
C GLN A 64 7.32 -4.14 -0.91
N ARG A 65 7.79 -3.23 -0.04
CA ARG A 65 8.52 -3.56 1.19
C ARG A 65 7.62 -3.71 2.41
N SER A 66 6.31 -3.50 2.25
CA SER A 66 5.35 -3.71 3.33
C SER A 66 5.14 -5.19 3.61
N HIS A 67 4.84 -5.53 4.87
CA HIS A 67 4.34 -6.87 5.20
C HIS A 67 3.02 -7.18 4.49
N LEU A 68 2.21 -6.16 4.18
CA LEU A 68 0.94 -6.29 3.47
C LEU A 68 1.11 -6.81 2.05
N TRP A 69 2.27 -6.59 1.44
CA TRP A 69 2.52 -6.98 0.05
C TRP A 69 2.31 -8.48 -0.20
N MET A 70 2.60 -9.31 0.81
CA MET A 70 2.44 -10.76 0.72
C MET A 70 0.97 -11.21 0.66
N ASP A 71 0.05 -10.37 1.15
CA ASP A 71 -1.40 -10.64 1.16
C ASP A 71 -2.12 -10.05 -0.07
N ILE A 72 -1.43 -9.27 -0.91
CA ILE A 72 -2.03 -8.57 -2.05
C ILE A 72 -2.12 -9.50 -3.26
N ASN A 73 -3.33 -9.63 -3.81
CA ASN A 73 -3.53 -10.20 -5.13
C ASN A 73 -3.37 -9.11 -6.20
N ILE A 74 -2.45 -9.31 -7.14
CA ILE A 74 -2.14 -8.33 -8.19
C ILE A 74 -3.03 -8.55 -9.41
N LEU A 75 -3.73 -7.50 -9.82
CA LEU A 75 -4.52 -7.46 -11.04
C LEU A 75 -3.92 -6.42 -11.99
N HIS A 76 -3.84 -6.75 -13.27
CA HIS A 76 -3.27 -5.86 -14.29
C HIS A 76 -4.35 -5.39 -15.26
N LEU A 77 -4.52 -4.08 -15.37
CA LEU A 77 -5.28 -3.47 -16.47
C LEU A 77 -4.40 -3.47 -17.73
N ARG A 78 -4.81 -4.18 -18.79
CA ARG A 78 -4.03 -4.32 -20.03
C ARG A 78 -4.59 -3.49 -21.20
N THR A 79 -5.84 -3.08 -21.10
CA THR A 79 -6.54 -2.32 -22.13
C THR A 79 -6.99 -1.01 -21.51
N ASN A 80 -6.54 0.09 -22.09
CA ASN A 80 -7.02 1.42 -21.76
C ASN A 80 -8.24 1.76 -22.63
N MET A 81 -8.99 2.80 -22.26
CA MET A 81 -10.09 3.32 -23.09
C MET A 81 -9.61 3.90 -24.42
#